data_AF-A0A1I1E8M4-F1
#
_entry.id   AF-A0A1I1E8M4-F1
#
_cell.length_a   1.000
_cell.length_b   1.000
_cell.length_c   1.000
_cell.angle_alpha   90.00
_cell.angle_beta   90.00
_cell.angle_gamma   90.00
#
_symmetry.space_group_name_H-M   'P 1'
#
loop_
_entity.id
_entity.type
_entity.pdbx_description
1 polymer ?
#
loop_
_entity_poly.entity_id
_entity_poly.type
_entity_poly.pdbx_seq_one_letter_code
_entity_poly.pdbx_strand_id
1 'polypeptide(L)'
;MKLSRIALGMAIAALPLAGAQANQSLNSAGTSATLGGVSNPGSIHSSSHNPASSNIMVREGERFRFGYLSNIGGYLELGEVDDIDDEVEGLIDDIEALDALEEAGNDYNNLSEDDRELVDALARHNQNKPADEQCSPSSLDGTNADMLANCYQGVADNLNDGLLEDLEKGGQLRFGGSVSVPLMPFLFKGGRDWTFGVNVAAHAQFRGQMIASPFGVATTFRTVQNSTSGSGVFASGASASSDGFQSLSADLNISSDKIGKTFVVLDSLIDEYDQADDKDAFLQQYESYDANATEDENYLNAVIEVLKKDAGYTDEELESLTTLAQDETFRQQMQDGSAKLEVDADFTTDTAMEAKAAGVTHLALNYAHNLTSALNLDPTHGTLEGGVRLNYYQARMHRGFLSLRGAAEDDYYTASGDDAADRSGDFFVDDYTQESALGLDVGLLWHARNYQVGATMYNVNEPEFQYPNLADMFADPIFDDQGNVKDRDRTAAENLAAAGRLVLDESVTLTRHTVLEAAYFNDNRTWSLHGYYTLGTATNFVGDEFQDVGISAGYFTQSWLIPGVRAGYNKNLTGTELTTVSAGGTFFGIFNLDMAMSLDTSTVDGTEFPRYFAINLGFEEKF
;
A
#
# COMPACT_ATOMS: atom_id res chain seq x y z
N MET A 1 -23.20 -3.76 8.62
CA MET A 1 -22.23 -3.11 9.55
C MET A 1 -21.77 -1.80 8.93
N LYS A 2 -21.47 -0.76 9.71
CA LYS A 2 -21.31 0.61 9.19
C LYS A 2 -19.96 0.81 8.48
N LEU A 3 -20.00 0.95 7.16
CA LEU A 3 -18.92 1.47 6.30
C LEU A 3 -18.24 2.75 6.84
N SER A 4 -18.91 3.49 7.73
CA SER A 4 -18.33 4.64 8.45
C SER A 4 -17.12 4.31 9.34
N ARG A 5 -16.80 3.03 9.58
CA ARG A 5 -15.64 2.60 10.40
C ARG A 5 -14.38 2.35 9.57
N ILE A 6 -14.50 1.95 8.30
CA ILE A 6 -13.37 1.89 7.35
C ILE A 6 -12.81 3.31 7.12
N ALA A 7 -13.70 4.31 7.03
CA ALA A 7 -13.33 5.73 7.00
C ALA A 7 -12.69 6.24 8.32
N LEU A 8 -12.95 5.59 9.45
CA LEU A 8 -12.40 5.97 10.76
C LEU A 8 -10.96 5.42 10.94
N GLY A 9 -10.66 4.24 10.39
CA GLY A 9 -9.28 3.73 10.27
C GLY A 9 -8.40 4.64 9.42
N MET A 10 -8.94 5.22 8.35
CA MET A 10 -8.23 6.21 7.54
C MET A 10 -8.03 7.57 8.24
N ALA A 11 -8.91 7.93 9.20
CA ALA A 11 -8.87 9.24 9.87
C ALA A 11 -7.83 9.36 11.00
N ILE A 12 -7.32 8.24 11.54
CA ILE A 12 -6.35 8.24 12.64
C ILE A 12 -4.93 8.64 12.18
N ALA A 13 -4.66 8.65 10.87
CA ALA A 13 -3.38 9.10 10.29
C ALA A 13 -3.19 10.63 10.23
N ALA A 14 -4.18 11.43 10.64
CA ALA A 14 -4.14 12.90 10.55
C ALA A 14 -3.53 13.57 11.80
N LEU A 15 -2.22 13.42 12.02
CA LEU A 15 -1.44 14.33 12.86
C LEU A 15 -0.38 15.07 12.02
N PRO A 16 -0.24 16.41 12.18
CA PRO A 16 0.32 17.26 11.15
C PRO A 16 1.84 17.36 11.26
N LEU A 17 2.60 16.78 10.34
CA LEU A 17 4.02 17.09 10.16
C LEU A 17 4.40 17.16 8.67
N ALA A 18 4.85 18.35 8.29
CA ALA A 18 5.14 18.81 6.93
C ALA A 18 6.27 18.05 6.25
N GLY A 19 6.13 17.79 4.94
CA GLY A 19 6.91 16.88 4.10
C GLY A 19 8.26 17.24 3.33
N ALA A 20 8.45 16.77 2.06
CA ALA A 20 9.72 16.67 1.32
C ALA A 20 9.56 16.10 -0.12
N GLN A 21 10.25 16.65 -1.13
CA GLN A 21 10.45 15.98 -2.44
C GLN A 21 11.75 15.16 -2.43
N ALA A 22 11.71 14.02 -3.14
CA ALA A 22 12.76 13.02 -3.27
C ALA A 22 13.96 13.49 -4.11
N ASN A 23 15.14 13.45 -3.48
CA ASN A 23 16.46 13.20 -4.06
C ASN A 23 17.23 12.48 -2.91
N GLN A 24 18.34 11.78 -3.14
CA GLN A 24 19.06 11.12 -2.02
C GLN A 24 19.70 12.11 -1.02
N SER A 25 19.70 13.41 -1.34
CA SER A 25 19.47 14.46 -0.35
C SER A 25 17.98 14.46 -0.03
N LEU A 26 17.56 13.78 1.04
CA LEU A 26 16.19 13.51 1.53
C LEU A 26 15.25 14.74 1.66
N ASN A 27 15.67 15.88 1.12
CA ASN A 27 14.95 17.09 0.76
C ASN A 27 15.73 17.84 -0.34
N SER A 28 15.05 18.26 -1.41
CA SER A 28 15.56 19.31 -2.30
C SER A 28 15.46 20.69 -1.63
N ALA A 29 16.43 21.00 -0.77
CA ALA A 29 16.39 22.22 0.02
C ALA A 29 16.59 23.50 -0.82
N GLY A 30 15.84 24.53 -0.44
CA GLY A 30 15.94 25.90 -0.88
C GLY A 30 15.44 26.03 -2.30
N THR A 31 16.22 26.66 -3.17
CA THR A 31 15.81 26.81 -4.55
C THR A 31 15.74 25.50 -5.34
N SER A 32 16.34 24.44 -4.80
CA SER A 32 16.46 23.13 -5.45
C SER A 32 15.11 22.41 -5.55
N ALA A 33 14.13 22.75 -4.71
CA ALA A 33 12.78 22.17 -4.79
C ALA A 33 12.11 22.42 -6.16
N THR A 34 12.33 23.59 -6.77
CA THR A 34 11.88 23.88 -8.14
C THR A 34 12.94 23.60 -9.21
N LEU A 35 14.22 23.84 -8.90
CA LEU A 35 15.29 23.70 -9.90
C LEU A 35 15.71 22.25 -10.15
N GLY A 36 15.35 21.36 -9.24
CA GLY A 36 15.80 19.97 -9.19
C GLY A 36 17.16 19.80 -8.51
N GLY A 37 17.67 18.58 -8.57
CA GLY A 37 18.97 18.19 -8.02
C GLY A 37 20.18 18.72 -8.77
N VAL A 38 20.11 19.96 -9.27
CA VAL A 38 21.16 20.59 -10.06
C VAL A 38 21.94 21.61 -9.22
N SER A 39 23.25 21.52 -9.27
CA SER A 39 24.21 22.37 -8.58
C SER A 39 24.03 23.83 -8.97
N ASN A 40 23.44 24.69 -8.15
CA ASN A 40 23.29 26.12 -8.48
C ASN A 40 24.02 27.01 -7.46
N PRO A 41 24.91 27.92 -7.88
CA PRO A 41 25.55 28.89 -6.97
C PRO A 41 24.55 29.82 -6.24
N GLY A 42 23.30 29.88 -6.73
CA GLY A 42 22.20 30.61 -6.14
C GLY A 42 21.73 30.09 -4.77
N SER A 43 22.03 28.84 -4.42
CA SER A 43 21.71 28.26 -3.11
C SER A 43 22.88 27.46 -2.55
N ILE A 44 23.16 27.63 -1.26
CA ILE A 44 24.23 26.86 -0.58
C ILE A 44 23.87 25.38 -0.44
N HIS A 45 22.57 25.06 -0.44
CA HIS A 45 22.04 23.68 -0.35
C HIS A 45 22.34 22.85 -1.61
N SER A 46 22.76 23.47 -2.70
CA SER A 46 23.27 22.77 -3.89
C SER A 46 24.46 21.85 -3.57
N SER A 47 25.24 22.14 -2.52
CA SER A 47 26.30 21.26 -2.01
C SER A 47 25.80 19.91 -1.48
N SER A 48 24.52 19.81 -1.13
CA SER A 48 23.85 18.57 -0.75
C SER A 48 23.43 17.73 -1.96
N HIS A 49 23.51 18.24 -3.18
CA HIS A 49 23.23 17.46 -4.38
C HIS A 49 24.54 16.86 -4.90
N ASN A 50 25.47 17.69 -5.39
CA ASN A 50 26.76 17.22 -5.88
C ASN A 50 27.89 17.58 -4.91
N PRO A 51 28.62 16.62 -4.33
CA PRO A 51 29.72 16.90 -3.40
C PRO A 51 30.85 17.73 -4.02
N ALA A 52 31.04 17.67 -5.35
CA ALA A 52 32.02 18.47 -6.09
C ALA A 52 31.64 19.96 -6.20
N SER A 53 30.36 20.29 -6.03
CA SER A 53 29.86 21.66 -6.22
C SER A 53 30.27 22.62 -5.09
N SER A 54 30.67 22.12 -3.93
CA SER A 54 31.00 22.96 -2.76
C SER A 54 32.06 24.03 -3.04
N ASN A 55 32.99 23.77 -3.95
CA ASN A 55 34.04 24.72 -4.33
C ASN A 55 33.50 25.98 -5.04
N ILE A 56 32.38 25.86 -5.77
CA ILE A 56 31.72 26.97 -6.47
C ILE A 56 30.64 27.66 -5.61
N MET A 57 30.29 27.06 -4.48
CA MET A 57 29.34 27.64 -3.52
C MET A 57 29.99 28.69 -2.62
N VAL A 58 31.30 28.66 -2.39
CA VAL A 58 32.01 29.70 -1.62
C VAL A 58 32.59 30.72 -2.60
N ARG A 59 32.23 32.01 -2.48
CA ARG A 59 32.65 33.03 -3.45
C ARG A 59 34.13 33.35 -3.36
N GLU A 60 34.67 33.96 -4.40
CA GLU A 60 36.05 34.44 -4.40
C GLU A 60 36.26 35.51 -3.31
N GLY A 61 37.19 35.24 -2.39
CA GLY A 61 37.46 36.10 -1.22
C GLY A 61 36.76 35.66 0.07
N GLU A 62 35.77 34.76 -0.02
CA GLU A 62 35.12 34.15 1.14
C GLU A 62 35.90 32.92 1.63
N ARG A 63 35.91 32.71 2.94
CA ARG A 63 36.48 31.50 3.57
C ARG A 63 35.43 30.57 4.15
N PHE A 64 34.28 31.10 4.51
CA PHE A 64 33.20 30.36 5.14
C PHE A 64 31.89 30.79 4.52
N ARG A 65 30.95 29.85 4.35
CA ARG A 65 29.57 30.12 3.95
C ARG A 65 28.65 29.18 4.71
N PHE A 66 27.51 29.66 5.18
CA PHE A 66 26.52 28.83 5.89
C PHE A 66 25.08 29.28 5.60
N GLY A 67 24.11 28.39 5.76
CA GLY A 67 22.68 28.73 5.68
C GLY A 67 22.15 29.29 7.01
N TYR A 68 21.51 30.45 7.04
CA TYR A 68 21.19 31.16 8.31
C TYR A 68 20.03 30.51 9.09
N LEU A 69 18.89 30.33 8.45
CA LEU A 69 17.70 29.67 8.99
C LEU A 69 17.28 28.58 8.01
N SER A 70 17.18 27.37 8.52
CA SER A 70 17.17 26.14 7.76
C SER A 70 15.99 25.99 6.81
N ASN A 71 16.16 25.03 5.89
CA ASN A 71 15.10 24.56 5.04
C ASN A 71 14.07 23.72 5.82
N ILE A 72 12.79 23.95 5.57
CA ILE A 72 11.66 23.12 6.01
C ILE A 72 10.82 22.76 4.79
N GLY A 73 10.62 21.46 4.56
CA GLY A 73 9.87 20.92 3.42
C GLY A 73 8.49 20.38 3.79
N GLY A 74 7.72 20.08 2.74
CA GLY A 74 6.30 19.69 2.65
C GLY A 74 6.04 18.68 1.53
N TYR A 75 5.40 17.51 1.74
CA TYR A 75 4.77 16.70 0.70
C TYR A 75 3.69 15.77 1.23
N LEU A 76 2.71 15.57 0.37
CA LEU A 76 1.67 14.57 0.42
C LEU A 76 1.55 13.99 -0.99
N GLU A 77 1.44 12.68 -1.08
CA GLU A 77 1.15 11.93 -2.28
C GLU A 77 0.02 10.94 -2.01
N LEU A 78 -0.92 10.86 -2.94
CA LEU A 78 -2.05 9.95 -2.93
C LEU A 78 -1.91 8.95 -4.09
N GLY A 79 -2.42 7.74 -3.85
CA GLY A 79 -2.59 6.71 -4.85
C GLY A 79 -3.45 7.17 -6.02
N GLU A 80 -3.44 6.37 -7.07
CA GLU A 80 -4.34 6.55 -8.22
C GLU A 80 -5.73 6.10 -7.77
N VAL A 81 -6.57 7.06 -7.38
CA VAL A 81 -7.95 6.80 -7.01
C VAL A 81 -8.77 7.33 -8.16
N ASP A 82 -9.24 6.43 -9.02
CA ASP A 82 -10.13 6.76 -10.12
C ASP A 82 -11.50 6.14 -9.79
N ASP A 83 -12.38 6.95 -9.20
CA ASP A 83 -13.78 6.59 -8.93
C ASP A 83 -13.97 5.31 -8.10
N ILE A 84 -13.03 5.01 -7.18
CA ILE A 84 -13.14 3.86 -6.26
C ILE A 84 -14.43 3.91 -5.42
N ASP A 85 -14.91 5.12 -5.11
CA ASP A 85 -16.20 5.33 -4.48
C ASP A 85 -17.35 4.81 -5.35
N ASP A 86 -17.36 5.12 -6.65
CA ASP A 86 -18.37 4.62 -7.58
C ASP A 86 -18.27 3.09 -7.76
N GLU A 87 -17.06 2.52 -7.73
CA GLU A 87 -16.87 1.06 -7.81
C GLU A 87 -17.36 0.33 -6.56
N VAL A 88 -17.09 0.88 -5.37
CA VAL A 88 -17.59 0.34 -4.11
C VAL A 88 -19.11 0.48 -4.02
N GLU A 89 -19.68 1.62 -4.42
CA GLU A 89 -21.14 1.80 -4.50
C GLU A 89 -21.76 0.81 -5.51
N GLY A 90 -21.14 0.65 -6.69
CA GLY A 90 -21.59 -0.31 -7.69
C GLY A 90 -21.56 -1.77 -7.21
N LEU A 91 -20.59 -2.14 -6.37
CA LEU A 91 -20.53 -3.45 -5.73
C LEU A 91 -21.63 -3.62 -4.67
N ILE A 92 -21.93 -2.57 -3.90
CA ILE A 92 -23.03 -2.59 -2.93
C ILE A 92 -24.35 -2.83 -3.67
N ASP A 93 -24.58 -2.10 -4.77
CA ASP A 93 -25.76 -2.27 -5.62
C ASP A 93 -25.83 -3.70 -6.21
N ASP A 94 -24.70 -4.29 -6.58
CA ASP A 94 -24.64 -5.67 -7.08
C ASP A 94 -25.03 -6.71 -6.03
N ILE A 95 -24.58 -6.52 -4.79
CA ILE A 95 -24.93 -7.41 -3.69
C ILE A 95 -26.42 -7.27 -3.38
N GLU A 96 -26.95 -6.05 -3.32
CA GLU A 96 -28.38 -5.81 -3.14
C GLU A 96 -29.22 -6.41 -4.28
N ALA A 97 -28.70 -6.40 -5.52
CA ALA A 97 -29.34 -7.05 -6.67
C ALA A 97 -29.42 -8.58 -6.51
N LEU A 98 -28.35 -9.20 -6.04
CA LEU A 98 -28.31 -10.64 -5.78
C LEU A 98 -29.24 -11.04 -4.64
N ASP A 99 -29.26 -10.26 -3.55
CA ASP A 99 -30.20 -10.47 -2.43
C ASP A 99 -31.66 -10.37 -2.90
N ALA A 100 -31.99 -9.38 -3.73
CA ALA A 100 -33.33 -9.23 -4.30
C ALA A 100 -33.73 -10.41 -5.21
N LEU A 101 -32.78 -10.96 -5.98
CA LEU A 101 -32.99 -12.16 -6.79
C LEU A 101 -33.29 -13.38 -5.91
N GLU A 102 -32.54 -13.57 -4.83
CA GLU A 102 -32.73 -14.65 -3.87
C GLU A 102 -34.12 -14.56 -3.21
N GLU A 103 -34.52 -13.37 -2.74
CA GLU A 103 -35.86 -13.13 -2.17
C GLU A 103 -37.01 -13.40 -3.16
N ALA A 104 -36.76 -13.24 -4.46
CA ALA A 104 -37.72 -13.51 -5.53
C ALA A 104 -37.76 -14.98 -5.97
N GLY A 105 -37.00 -15.86 -5.31
CA GLY A 105 -36.87 -17.27 -5.67
C GLY A 105 -36.13 -17.46 -7.00
N ASN A 106 -35.15 -16.60 -7.28
CA ASN A 106 -34.33 -16.62 -8.49
C ASN A 106 -35.12 -16.50 -9.80
N ASP A 107 -36.35 -15.94 -9.77
CA ASP A 107 -37.20 -15.68 -10.94
C ASP A 107 -37.37 -14.17 -11.13
N TYR A 108 -36.82 -13.67 -12.24
CA TYR A 108 -36.85 -12.25 -12.58
C TYR A 108 -38.29 -11.71 -12.68
N ASN A 109 -39.27 -12.54 -13.04
CA ASN A 109 -40.65 -12.11 -13.16
C ASN A 109 -41.33 -11.86 -11.81
N ASN A 110 -40.76 -12.37 -10.71
CA ASN A 110 -41.28 -12.16 -9.36
C ASN A 110 -40.77 -10.88 -8.71
N LEU A 111 -39.72 -10.26 -9.28
CA LEU A 111 -39.16 -8.99 -8.81
C LEU A 111 -40.14 -7.81 -8.96
N SER A 112 -40.05 -6.85 -8.04
CA SER A 112 -40.76 -5.58 -8.15
C SER A 112 -40.21 -4.74 -9.31
N GLU A 113 -40.90 -3.65 -9.70
CA GLU A 113 -40.39 -2.77 -10.77
C GLU A 113 -39.04 -2.13 -10.39
N ASP A 114 -38.86 -1.78 -9.10
CA ASP A 114 -37.63 -1.15 -8.60
C ASP A 114 -36.48 -2.18 -8.55
N ASP A 115 -36.74 -3.41 -8.06
CA ASP A 115 -35.71 -4.45 -7.99
C ASP A 115 -35.27 -4.92 -9.37
N ARG A 116 -36.15 -4.89 -10.37
CA ARG A 116 -35.78 -5.22 -11.76
C ARG A 116 -34.76 -4.26 -12.34
N GLU A 117 -34.84 -2.97 -12.00
CA GLU A 117 -33.87 -1.98 -12.46
C GLU A 117 -32.48 -2.28 -11.87
N LEU A 118 -32.42 -2.60 -10.57
CA LEU A 118 -31.20 -3.00 -9.87
C LEU A 118 -30.62 -4.30 -10.44
N VAL A 119 -31.46 -5.32 -10.61
CA VAL A 119 -31.07 -6.64 -11.12
C VAL A 119 -30.64 -6.60 -12.58
N ASP A 120 -31.29 -5.79 -13.44
CA ASP A 120 -30.87 -5.61 -14.83
C ASP A 120 -29.44 -5.05 -14.93
N ALA A 121 -28.99 -4.28 -13.93
CA ALA A 121 -27.64 -3.76 -13.90
C ALA A 121 -26.59 -4.87 -13.84
N LEU A 122 -26.89 -6.06 -13.27
CA LEU A 122 -25.95 -7.19 -13.21
C LEU A 122 -25.51 -7.67 -14.61
N ALA A 123 -26.31 -7.43 -15.65
CA ALA A 123 -25.96 -7.75 -17.04
C ALA A 123 -24.74 -6.95 -17.57
N ARG A 124 -24.27 -5.93 -16.82
CA ARG A 124 -23.02 -5.22 -17.14
C ARG A 124 -21.79 -6.09 -16.91
N HIS A 125 -21.88 -7.07 -16.01
CA HIS A 125 -20.80 -7.97 -15.68
C HIS A 125 -20.64 -9.07 -16.74
N ASN A 126 -19.42 -9.54 -16.93
CA ASN A 126 -19.08 -10.62 -17.85
C ASN A 126 -19.45 -10.42 -19.33
N GLN A 127 -19.76 -9.19 -19.79
CA GLN A 127 -20.08 -8.92 -21.20
C GLN A 127 -18.98 -9.32 -22.20
N ASN A 128 -17.73 -9.40 -21.73
CA ASN A 128 -16.58 -9.79 -22.53
C ASN A 128 -16.39 -11.32 -22.63
N LYS A 129 -17.17 -12.11 -21.87
CA LYS A 129 -17.14 -13.58 -21.84
C LYS A 129 -18.02 -14.17 -22.96
N PRO A 130 -17.89 -15.46 -23.29
CA PRO A 130 -18.84 -16.17 -24.17
C PRO A 130 -20.29 -16.03 -23.71
N ALA A 131 -21.25 -16.10 -24.64
CA ALA A 131 -22.66 -15.85 -24.34
C ALA A 131 -23.27 -16.83 -23.30
N ASP A 132 -22.69 -18.02 -23.14
CA ASP A 132 -23.03 -19.03 -22.16
C ASP A 132 -22.42 -18.79 -20.76
N GLU A 133 -21.53 -17.81 -20.63
CA GLU A 133 -20.91 -17.35 -19.37
C GLU A 133 -21.35 -15.92 -18.99
N GLN A 134 -22.21 -15.30 -19.80
CA GLN A 134 -22.75 -13.96 -19.54
C GLN A 134 -23.92 -14.03 -18.57
N CYS A 135 -24.00 -13.05 -17.65
CA CYS A 135 -25.19 -12.83 -16.85
C CYS A 135 -26.29 -12.18 -17.70
N SER A 136 -27.47 -12.82 -17.73
CA SER A 136 -28.67 -12.31 -18.40
C SER A 136 -29.85 -12.44 -17.42
N PRO A 137 -30.01 -11.47 -16.49
CA PRO A 137 -30.98 -11.56 -15.40
C PRO A 137 -32.42 -11.78 -15.89
N SER A 138 -32.81 -11.13 -16.99
CA SER A 138 -34.14 -11.30 -17.62
C SER A 138 -34.46 -12.72 -18.11
N SER A 139 -33.48 -13.63 -18.14
CA SER A 139 -33.66 -15.04 -18.50
C SER A 139 -33.76 -15.99 -17.30
N LEU A 140 -33.67 -15.46 -16.08
CA LEU A 140 -33.87 -16.20 -14.83
C LEU A 140 -35.36 -16.47 -14.61
N ASP A 141 -35.71 -17.75 -14.47
CA ASP A 141 -37.07 -18.26 -14.30
C ASP A 141 -37.24 -19.11 -13.03
N GLY A 142 -36.31 -18.98 -12.08
CA GLY A 142 -36.23 -19.79 -10.87
C GLY A 142 -35.62 -21.20 -11.06
N THR A 143 -35.31 -21.61 -12.30
CA THR A 143 -34.77 -22.94 -12.59
C THR A 143 -33.44 -22.94 -13.34
N ASN A 144 -33.03 -21.79 -13.87
CA ASN A 144 -31.82 -21.64 -14.68
C ASN A 144 -30.57 -21.42 -13.82
N ALA A 145 -30.13 -22.49 -13.14
CA ALA A 145 -28.98 -22.53 -12.25
C ALA A 145 -27.69 -21.98 -12.90
N ASP A 146 -27.38 -22.40 -14.13
CA ASP A 146 -26.17 -21.94 -14.83
C ASP A 146 -26.17 -20.42 -15.06
N MET A 147 -27.32 -19.84 -15.39
CA MET A 147 -27.46 -18.39 -15.57
C MET A 147 -27.32 -17.64 -14.25
N LEU A 148 -27.90 -18.16 -13.17
CA LEU A 148 -27.76 -17.59 -11.83
C LEU A 148 -26.28 -17.61 -11.42
N ALA A 149 -25.59 -18.73 -11.66
CA ALA A 149 -24.17 -18.89 -11.37
C ALA A 149 -23.33 -17.87 -12.13
N ASN A 150 -23.64 -17.60 -13.40
CA ASN A 150 -22.97 -16.56 -14.18
C ASN A 150 -23.16 -15.15 -13.60
N CYS A 151 -24.31 -14.86 -12.99
CA CYS A 151 -24.58 -13.57 -12.35
C CYS A 151 -23.79 -13.41 -11.05
N TYR A 152 -23.80 -14.40 -10.15
CA TYR A 152 -22.94 -14.41 -8.96
C TYR A 152 -21.44 -14.35 -9.35
N GLN A 153 -21.04 -15.10 -10.37
CA GLN A 153 -19.67 -15.09 -10.86
C GLN A 153 -19.29 -13.73 -11.45
N GLY A 154 -20.22 -13.03 -12.12
CA GLY A 154 -19.98 -11.70 -12.65
C GLY A 154 -19.70 -10.67 -11.56
N VAL A 155 -20.42 -10.72 -10.45
CA VAL A 155 -20.17 -9.86 -9.29
C VAL A 155 -18.82 -10.21 -8.64
N ALA A 156 -18.54 -11.50 -8.47
CA ALA A 156 -17.26 -11.97 -7.94
C ALA A 156 -16.06 -11.60 -8.83
N ASP A 157 -16.21 -11.70 -10.15
CA ASP A 157 -15.18 -11.30 -11.12
C ASP A 157 -14.98 -9.78 -11.08
N ASN A 158 -16.05 -8.97 -11.01
CA ASN A 158 -15.94 -7.52 -10.88
C ASN A 158 -15.15 -7.11 -9.62
N LEU A 159 -15.47 -7.75 -8.49
CA LEU A 159 -14.76 -7.54 -7.23
C LEU A 159 -13.26 -7.90 -7.33
N ASN A 160 -12.92 -8.99 -8.03
CA ASN A 160 -11.55 -9.51 -8.07
C ASN A 160 -10.67 -8.93 -9.19
N ASP A 161 -11.25 -8.59 -10.34
CA ASP A 161 -10.51 -8.17 -11.53
C ASP A 161 -10.50 -6.63 -11.69
N GLY A 162 -11.49 -5.92 -11.16
CA GLY A 162 -11.54 -4.45 -11.17
C GLY A 162 -11.05 -3.86 -9.85
N LEU A 163 -11.89 -4.01 -8.82
CA LEU A 163 -11.72 -3.28 -7.55
C LEU A 163 -10.40 -3.57 -6.83
N LEU A 164 -9.86 -4.79 -6.92
CA LEU A 164 -8.60 -5.12 -6.22
C LEU A 164 -7.38 -4.37 -6.76
N GLU A 165 -7.27 -4.20 -8.08
CA GLU A 165 -6.17 -3.45 -8.68
C GLU A 165 -6.27 -1.97 -8.30
N ASP A 166 -7.48 -1.43 -8.33
CA ASP A 166 -7.74 -0.02 -8.02
C ASP A 166 -7.61 0.26 -6.51
N LEU A 167 -7.97 -0.69 -5.64
CA LEU A 167 -7.67 -0.62 -4.21
C LEU A 167 -6.16 -0.60 -3.93
N GLU A 168 -5.36 -1.38 -4.65
CA GLU A 168 -3.90 -1.42 -4.45
C GLU A 168 -3.20 -0.16 -5.00
N LYS A 169 -3.66 0.38 -6.13
CA LYS A 169 -3.14 1.63 -6.70
C LYS A 169 -3.62 2.86 -5.94
N GLY A 170 -4.89 2.89 -5.55
CA GLY A 170 -5.56 4.02 -4.91
C GLY A 170 -5.40 4.06 -3.41
N GLY A 171 -5.31 2.89 -2.76
CA GLY A 171 -5.06 2.74 -1.32
C GLY A 171 -3.62 3.06 -0.90
N GLN A 172 -2.91 3.89 -1.65
CA GLN A 172 -1.55 4.34 -1.32
C GLN A 172 -1.59 5.76 -0.76
N LEU A 173 -0.82 5.97 0.30
CA LEU A 173 -0.63 7.27 0.92
C LEU A 173 0.85 7.44 1.25
N ARG A 174 1.48 8.50 0.74
CA ARG A 174 2.85 8.84 1.10
C ARG A 174 2.93 10.27 1.60
N PHE A 175 3.69 10.47 2.65
CA PHE A 175 4.07 11.80 3.11
C PHE A 175 5.41 11.71 3.82
N GLY A 176 6.07 12.83 4.06
CA GLY A 176 7.34 12.73 4.78
C GLY A 176 8.15 13.99 4.85
N GLY A 177 8.51 14.41 6.05
CA GLY A 177 9.15 15.68 6.38
C GLY A 177 10.64 15.79 6.24
N SER A 178 11.09 17.05 6.26
CA SER A 178 12.49 17.36 6.43
C SER A 178 12.73 18.75 7.01
N VAL A 179 13.73 18.82 7.88
CA VAL A 179 14.20 20.05 8.49
C VAL A 179 15.72 20.03 8.57
N SER A 180 16.37 21.07 8.05
CA SER A 180 17.81 21.25 8.28
C SER A 180 18.05 21.87 9.65
N VAL A 181 19.23 21.66 10.25
CA VAL A 181 19.61 22.39 11.47
C VAL A 181 20.00 23.83 11.09
N PRO A 182 19.73 24.86 11.92
CA PRO A 182 20.22 26.21 11.67
C PRO A 182 21.75 26.25 11.47
N LEU A 183 22.24 27.21 10.67
CA LEU A 183 23.66 27.34 10.32
C LEU A 183 24.21 26.20 9.44
N MET A 184 23.33 25.38 8.83
CA MET A 184 23.70 24.30 7.92
C MET A 184 23.13 24.52 6.50
N PRO A 185 23.80 24.01 5.45
CA PRO A 185 25.15 23.43 5.48
C PRO A 185 26.19 24.50 5.83
N PHE A 186 27.28 24.10 6.46
CA PHE A 186 28.44 24.94 6.73
C PHE A 186 29.60 24.53 5.83
N LEU A 187 30.08 25.47 5.01
CA LEU A 187 31.18 25.27 4.08
C LEU A 187 32.40 26.08 4.51
N PHE A 188 33.57 25.45 4.47
CA PHE A 188 34.87 26.07 4.72
C PHE A 188 35.79 25.87 3.52
N LYS A 189 36.23 26.96 2.90
CA LYS A 189 37.21 26.93 1.81
C LYS A 189 38.62 27.05 2.36
N GLY A 190 39.42 26.00 2.18
CA GLY A 190 40.81 25.96 2.56
C GLY A 190 41.72 26.28 1.38
N GLY A 191 42.26 27.49 1.33
CA GLY A 191 43.08 27.91 0.19
C GLY A 191 42.24 28.13 -1.08
N ARG A 192 42.85 27.92 -2.26
CA ARG A 192 42.16 28.10 -3.55
C ARG A 192 41.44 26.85 -4.02
N ASP A 193 41.95 25.68 -3.66
CA ASP A 193 41.65 24.46 -4.39
C ASP A 193 40.72 23.49 -3.66
N TRP A 194 40.47 23.64 -2.36
CA TRP A 194 39.59 22.71 -1.64
C TRP A 194 38.56 23.38 -0.73
N THR A 195 37.44 22.67 -0.56
CA THR A 195 36.35 23.06 0.34
C THR A 195 35.92 21.84 1.16
N PHE A 196 35.81 22.04 2.47
CA PHE A 196 35.17 21.10 3.39
C PHE A 196 33.76 21.57 3.71
N GLY A 197 32.82 20.63 3.88
CA GLY A 197 31.45 20.94 4.24
C GLY A 197 30.93 20.02 5.33
N VAL A 198 30.04 20.55 6.17
CA VAL A 198 29.24 19.78 7.13
C VAL A 198 27.79 20.14 6.92
N ASN A 199 26.92 19.14 6.86
CA ASN A 199 25.48 19.34 6.84
C ASN A 199 24.80 18.41 7.86
N VAL A 200 23.77 18.91 8.52
CA VAL A 200 22.96 18.13 9.47
C VAL A 200 21.50 18.39 9.17
N ALA A 201 20.73 17.32 9.00
CA ALA A 201 19.31 17.37 8.73
C ALA A 201 18.58 16.22 9.44
N ALA A 202 17.28 16.43 9.66
CA ALA A 202 16.36 15.40 10.11
C ALA A 202 15.26 15.23 9.07
N HIS A 203 14.83 13.99 8.88
CA HIS A 203 13.84 13.57 7.91
C HIS A 203 12.82 12.65 8.57
N ALA A 204 11.58 12.70 8.10
CA ALA A 204 10.54 11.75 8.42
C ALA A 204 9.97 11.25 7.09
N GLN A 205 9.67 9.97 6.97
CA GLN A 205 9.01 9.41 5.79
C GLN A 205 7.94 8.43 6.25
N PHE A 206 6.83 8.39 5.55
CA PHE A 206 5.72 7.48 5.78
C PHE A 206 5.17 6.98 4.44
N ARG A 207 4.85 5.70 4.38
CA ARG A 207 4.12 5.04 3.31
C ARG A 207 3.05 4.15 3.94
N GLY A 208 1.81 4.36 3.57
CA GLY A 208 0.71 3.41 3.73
C GLY A 208 0.36 2.83 2.36
N GLN A 209 0.10 1.54 2.29
CA GLN A 209 -0.33 0.88 1.07
C GLN A 209 -1.31 -0.25 1.36
N MET A 210 -2.25 -0.47 0.46
CA MET A 210 -3.03 -1.69 0.39
C MET A 210 -2.25 -2.76 -0.36
N ILE A 211 -2.28 -3.99 0.14
CA ILE A 211 -1.81 -5.20 -0.53
C ILE A 211 -3.07 -6.01 -0.79
N ALA A 212 -3.56 -5.98 -2.02
CA ALA A 212 -4.77 -6.70 -2.42
C ALA A 212 -4.56 -8.22 -2.34
N SER A 213 -5.64 -8.98 -2.21
CA SER A 213 -5.67 -10.43 -2.40
C SER A 213 -7.08 -10.83 -2.85
N PRO A 214 -7.21 -11.83 -3.74
CA PRO A 214 -8.52 -12.30 -4.20
C PRO A 214 -9.51 -12.53 -3.05
N PHE A 215 -10.74 -12.09 -3.28
CA PHE A 215 -11.87 -12.43 -2.45
C PHE A 215 -12.39 -13.83 -2.82
N GLY A 216 -12.62 -14.63 -1.79
CA GLY A 216 -13.27 -15.93 -1.84
C GLY A 216 -14.37 -16.02 -0.80
N VAL A 217 -14.94 -17.20 -0.66
CA VAL A 217 -15.88 -17.53 0.41
C VAL A 217 -15.34 -18.77 1.12
N ALA A 218 -15.31 -18.77 2.44
CA ALA A 218 -15.06 -19.96 3.23
C ALA A 218 -16.38 -20.44 3.84
N THR A 219 -16.71 -21.69 3.59
CA THR A 219 -17.85 -22.35 4.20
C THR A 219 -17.36 -23.33 5.25
N THR A 220 -17.78 -23.17 6.51
CA THR A 220 -17.45 -24.05 7.63
C THR A 220 -18.64 -24.94 7.95
N PHE A 221 -18.44 -26.25 7.89
CA PHE A 221 -19.41 -27.26 8.32
C PHE A 221 -19.04 -27.69 9.73
N ARG A 222 -19.87 -27.44 10.74
CA ARG A 222 -19.57 -27.73 12.15
C ARG A 222 -20.64 -28.57 12.82
N THR A 223 -20.23 -29.48 13.71
CA THR A 223 -21.17 -30.16 14.61
C THR A 223 -21.47 -29.29 15.82
N VAL A 224 -22.76 -29.07 16.07
CA VAL A 224 -23.24 -28.37 17.26
C VAL A 224 -24.15 -29.28 18.08
N GLN A 225 -24.06 -29.20 19.40
CA GLN A 225 -24.78 -30.10 20.29
C GLN A 225 -26.29 -29.88 20.18
N ASN A 226 -27.04 -30.98 20.08
CA ASN A 226 -28.49 -30.97 20.00
C ASN A 226 -29.10 -30.79 21.40
N SER A 227 -29.80 -29.66 21.64
CA SER A 227 -30.40 -29.37 22.95
C SER A 227 -31.88 -29.72 22.97
N THR A 228 -32.22 -30.94 23.40
CA THR A 228 -33.63 -31.30 23.66
C THR A 228 -34.06 -30.92 25.09
N SER A 229 -34.75 -29.78 25.17
CA SER A 229 -35.79 -29.35 26.14
C SER A 229 -35.44 -28.67 27.48
N GLY A 230 -35.86 -27.39 27.60
CA GLY A 230 -36.63 -26.91 28.77
C GLY A 230 -36.19 -25.63 29.50
N SER A 231 -36.74 -24.49 29.09
CA SER A 231 -36.98 -23.27 29.91
C SER A 231 -35.79 -22.36 30.28
N GLY A 232 -35.65 -21.28 29.50
CA GLY A 232 -35.51 -19.92 30.05
C GLY A 232 -34.10 -19.32 30.12
N VAL A 233 -33.96 -18.17 29.44
CA VAL A 233 -32.95 -17.12 29.61
C VAL A 233 -31.59 -17.37 28.93
N PHE A 234 -31.28 -16.48 27.99
CA PHE A 234 -29.97 -16.27 27.39
C PHE A 234 -28.87 -16.11 28.45
N ALA A 235 -27.74 -16.79 28.24
CA ALA A 235 -26.43 -16.24 28.54
C ALA A 235 -25.44 -16.82 27.53
N SER A 236 -25.00 -15.96 26.61
CA SER A 236 -23.69 -16.01 25.99
C SER A 236 -22.61 -16.20 27.07
N GLY A 237 -21.65 -17.08 26.82
CA GLY A 237 -20.49 -17.26 27.68
C GLY A 237 -20.70 -18.19 28.88
N ALA A 238 -20.57 -19.50 28.63
CA ALA A 238 -20.04 -20.45 29.63
C ALA A 238 -19.67 -21.75 28.93
N SER A 239 -18.36 -22.02 28.82
CA SER A 239 -17.83 -23.37 28.64
C SER A 239 -18.10 -24.18 29.90
N ALA A 240 -19.30 -24.75 30.00
CA ALA A 240 -19.59 -25.81 30.96
C ALA A 240 -19.15 -27.14 30.33
N SER A 241 -17.89 -27.50 30.56
CA SER A 241 -17.33 -28.82 30.29
C SER A 241 -17.94 -29.88 31.22
N SER A 242 -19.20 -30.26 31.00
CA SER A 242 -19.84 -31.29 31.82
C SER A 242 -20.56 -32.41 31.08
N ASP A 243 -20.40 -32.56 29.76
CA ASP A 243 -20.68 -33.81 29.04
C ASP A 243 -19.73 -33.88 27.84
N GLY A 244 -19.12 -35.04 27.58
CA GLY A 244 -18.03 -35.26 26.61
C GLY A 244 -18.36 -35.07 25.13
N PHE A 245 -19.06 -33.99 24.77
CA PHE A 245 -19.32 -33.56 23.40
C PHE A 245 -18.07 -32.89 22.82
N GLN A 246 -17.64 -33.34 21.64
CA GLN A 246 -16.53 -32.76 20.89
C GLN A 246 -17.09 -32.13 19.62
N SER A 247 -17.00 -30.80 19.48
CA SER A 247 -17.35 -30.14 18.21
C SER A 247 -16.30 -30.47 17.16
N LEU A 248 -16.75 -30.86 15.97
CA LEU A 248 -15.95 -31.18 14.80
C LEU A 248 -16.28 -30.17 13.72
N SER A 249 -15.31 -29.82 12.88
CA SER A 249 -15.53 -28.87 11.78
C SER A 249 -14.74 -29.26 10.54
N ALA A 250 -15.25 -28.84 9.38
CA ALA A 250 -14.58 -28.93 8.10
C ALA A 250 -14.79 -27.63 7.31
N ASP A 251 -13.68 -27.05 6.86
CA ASP A 251 -13.70 -25.86 6.02
C ASP A 251 -13.67 -26.22 4.53
N LEU A 252 -14.42 -25.46 3.74
CA LEU A 252 -14.39 -25.42 2.29
C LEU A 252 -14.00 -24.01 1.85
N ASN A 253 -12.82 -23.88 1.25
CA ASN A 253 -12.42 -22.60 0.65
C ASN A 253 -12.88 -22.55 -0.80
N ILE A 254 -13.72 -21.58 -1.12
CA ILE A 254 -14.28 -21.30 -2.43
C ILE A 254 -13.44 -20.20 -3.07
N SER A 255 -12.66 -20.58 -4.07
CA SER A 255 -11.88 -19.65 -4.89
C SER A 255 -12.80 -18.77 -5.73
N SER A 256 -12.32 -17.58 -6.08
CA SER A 256 -13.10 -16.57 -6.83
C SER A 256 -13.73 -17.15 -8.10
N ASP A 257 -13.00 -17.99 -8.86
CA ASP A 257 -13.43 -18.61 -10.12
C ASP A 257 -14.52 -19.68 -9.97
N LYS A 258 -14.85 -20.08 -8.74
CA LYS A 258 -15.85 -21.10 -8.42
C LYS A 258 -17.06 -20.54 -7.68
N ILE A 259 -17.02 -19.30 -7.18
CA ILE A 259 -18.08 -18.71 -6.33
C ILE A 259 -19.46 -18.90 -6.95
N GLY A 260 -19.64 -18.52 -8.22
CA GLY A 260 -20.95 -18.57 -8.85
C GLY A 260 -21.52 -19.99 -8.92
N LYS A 261 -20.72 -20.96 -9.35
CA LYS A 261 -21.16 -22.36 -9.44
C LYS A 261 -21.36 -22.98 -8.08
N THR A 262 -20.47 -22.72 -7.13
CA THR A 262 -20.57 -23.27 -5.77
C THR A 262 -21.80 -22.77 -5.06
N PHE A 263 -22.09 -21.46 -5.15
CA PHE A 263 -23.25 -20.87 -4.50
C PHE A 263 -24.55 -21.51 -5.00
N VAL A 264 -24.76 -21.53 -6.32
CA VAL A 264 -25.97 -22.10 -6.92
C VAL A 264 -26.10 -23.60 -6.65
N VAL A 265 -25.00 -24.35 -6.70
CA VAL A 265 -25.00 -25.78 -6.39
C VAL A 265 -25.43 -26.03 -4.94
N LEU A 266 -24.88 -25.28 -3.98
CA LEU A 266 -25.20 -25.45 -2.57
C LEU A 266 -26.62 -24.98 -2.26
N ASP A 267 -27.02 -23.83 -2.78
CA ASP A 267 -28.36 -23.26 -2.62
C ASP A 267 -29.44 -24.20 -3.14
N SER A 268 -29.29 -24.68 -4.39
CA SER A 268 -30.22 -25.65 -4.98
C SER A 268 -30.28 -26.96 -4.20
N LEU A 269 -29.14 -27.46 -3.71
CA LEU A 269 -29.10 -28.69 -2.93
C LEU A 269 -29.79 -28.53 -1.56
N ILE A 270 -29.58 -27.39 -0.88
CA ILE A 270 -30.22 -27.05 0.39
C ILE A 270 -31.74 -26.96 0.20
N ASP A 271 -32.19 -26.20 -0.79
CA ASP A 271 -33.61 -25.96 -1.05
C ASP A 271 -34.35 -27.24 -1.43
N GLU A 272 -33.80 -28.04 -2.34
CA GLU A 272 -34.40 -29.32 -2.73
C GLU A 272 -34.49 -30.28 -1.55
N TYR A 273 -33.44 -30.31 -0.71
CA TYR A 273 -33.39 -31.15 0.47
C TYR A 273 -34.40 -30.74 1.55
N ASP A 274 -34.55 -29.44 1.81
CA ASP A 274 -35.49 -28.93 2.80
C ASP A 274 -36.94 -29.04 2.34
N GLN A 275 -37.20 -28.98 1.04
CA GLN A 275 -38.53 -29.17 0.44
C GLN A 275 -38.90 -30.64 0.21
N ALA A 276 -37.97 -31.59 0.36
CA ALA A 276 -38.24 -33.00 0.13
C ALA A 276 -39.24 -33.57 1.15
N ASP A 277 -40.38 -34.07 0.66
CA ASP A 277 -41.38 -34.80 1.48
C ASP A 277 -40.77 -36.05 2.14
N ASP A 278 -39.76 -36.65 1.50
CA ASP A 278 -39.00 -37.80 1.97
C ASP A 278 -37.52 -37.56 1.71
N LYS A 279 -36.82 -37.04 2.74
CA LYS A 279 -35.40 -36.70 2.69
C LYS A 279 -34.50 -37.90 2.43
N ASP A 280 -34.86 -39.07 2.96
CA ASP A 280 -34.13 -40.32 2.68
C ASP A 280 -34.25 -40.72 1.21
N ALA A 281 -35.44 -40.55 0.61
CA ALA A 281 -35.64 -40.82 -0.81
C ALA A 281 -34.90 -39.82 -1.71
N PHE A 282 -34.83 -38.54 -1.30
CA PHE A 282 -34.01 -37.54 -1.97
C PHE A 282 -32.53 -37.94 -1.95
N LEU A 283 -31.97 -38.26 -0.79
CA LEU A 283 -30.56 -38.61 -0.65
C LEU A 283 -30.16 -39.90 -1.38
N GLN A 284 -31.09 -40.86 -1.53
CA GLN A 284 -30.87 -42.10 -2.28
C GLN A 284 -30.58 -41.91 -3.78
N GLN A 285 -30.81 -40.71 -4.33
CA GLN A 285 -30.52 -40.43 -5.74
C GLN A 285 -29.02 -40.20 -6.01
N TYR A 286 -28.24 -39.90 -4.97
CA TYR A 286 -26.80 -39.66 -5.05
C TYR A 286 -26.01 -40.96 -4.93
N GLU A 287 -24.94 -41.11 -5.72
CA GLU A 287 -24.12 -42.33 -5.72
C GLU A 287 -23.43 -42.56 -4.36
N SER A 288 -23.28 -41.50 -3.57
CA SER A 288 -22.65 -41.49 -2.25
C SER A 288 -23.57 -41.95 -1.09
N TYR A 289 -24.82 -42.36 -1.34
CA TYR A 289 -25.76 -42.78 -0.30
C TYR A 289 -25.33 -44.07 0.43
N ASP A 290 -25.32 -44.05 1.77
CA ASP A 290 -25.13 -45.20 2.65
C ASP A 290 -26.38 -45.42 3.51
N ALA A 291 -27.04 -46.57 3.31
CA ALA A 291 -28.23 -46.96 4.06
C ALA A 291 -27.98 -47.17 5.57
N ASN A 292 -26.71 -47.20 6.01
CA ASN A 292 -26.33 -47.30 7.42
C ASN A 292 -25.90 -45.96 8.03
N ALA A 293 -25.85 -44.89 7.23
CA ALA A 293 -25.52 -43.55 7.68
C ALA A 293 -26.80 -42.77 8.05
N THR A 294 -26.66 -41.74 8.90
CA THR A 294 -27.75 -40.82 9.21
C THR A 294 -28.11 -39.95 8.01
N GLU A 295 -29.27 -39.30 8.11
CA GLU A 295 -29.73 -38.28 7.18
C GLU A 295 -28.66 -37.18 6.97
N ASP A 296 -28.09 -36.61 8.04
CA ASP A 296 -27.05 -35.59 7.94
C ASP A 296 -25.71 -36.10 7.40
N GLU A 297 -25.32 -37.36 7.70
CA GLU A 297 -24.13 -37.99 7.11
C GLU A 297 -24.30 -38.13 5.58
N ASN A 298 -25.47 -38.60 5.15
CA ASN A 298 -25.80 -38.76 3.74
C ASN A 298 -25.94 -37.41 3.02
N TYR A 299 -26.44 -36.38 3.70
CA TYR A 299 -26.47 -35.02 3.19
C TYR A 299 -25.07 -34.45 2.95
N LEU A 300 -24.15 -34.59 3.91
CA LEU A 300 -22.75 -34.16 3.73
C LEU A 300 -22.06 -34.89 2.57
N ASN A 301 -22.32 -36.18 2.40
CA ASN A 301 -21.81 -36.94 1.27
C ASN A 301 -22.37 -36.45 -0.07
N ALA A 302 -23.67 -36.13 -0.13
CA ALA A 302 -24.30 -35.55 -1.31
C ALA A 302 -23.68 -34.18 -1.67
N VAL A 303 -23.44 -33.31 -0.69
CA VAL A 303 -22.74 -32.02 -0.88
C VAL A 303 -21.38 -32.24 -1.56
N ILE A 304 -20.56 -33.18 -1.06
CA ILE A 304 -19.25 -33.51 -1.63
C ILE A 304 -19.38 -33.99 -3.09
N GLU A 305 -20.36 -34.84 -3.39
CA GLU A 305 -20.58 -35.37 -4.74
C GLU A 305 -20.96 -34.27 -5.74
N VAL A 306 -21.91 -33.41 -5.37
CA VAL A 306 -22.40 -32.34 -6.25
C VAL A 306 -21.33 -31.27 -6.47
N LEU A 307 -20.56 -30.90 -5.43
CA LEU A 307 -19.44 -29.95 -5.58
C LEU A 307 -18.38 -30.47 -6.56
N LYS A 308 -18.05 -31.76 -6.54
CA LYS A 308 -17.10 -32.35 -7.51
C LYS A 308 -17.65 -32.30 -8.93
N LYS A 309 -18.89 -32.73 -9.10
CA LYS A 309 -19.49 -32.96 -10.40
C LYS A 309 -19.88 -31.66 -11.10
N ASP A 310 -20.50 -30.75 -10.37
CA ASP A 310 -21.22 -29.61 -10.94
C ASP A 310 -20.49 -28.28 -10.68
N ALA A 311 -19.73 -28.16 -9.57
CA ALA A 311 -18.87 -27.00 -9.29
C ALA A 311 -17.38 -27.23 -9.62
N GLY A 312 -16.99 -28.44 -10.02
CA GLY A 312 -15.63 -28.75 -10.52
C GLY A 312 -14.55 -28.79 -9.45
N TYR A 313 -14.89 -29.11 -8.20
CA TYR A 313 -13.92 -29.31 -7.13
C TYR A 313 -13.14 -30.63 -7.31
N THR A 314 -11.86 -30.58 -6.92
CA THR A 314 -10.99 -31.76 -6.84
C THR A 314 -11.12 -32.46 -5.49
N ASP A 315 -10.65 -33.71 -5.42
CA ASP A 315 -10.59 -34.45 -4.15
C ASP A 315 -9.72 -33.75 -3.09
N GLU A 316 -8.67 -33.06 -3.53
CA GLU A 316 -7.74 -32.31 -2.66
C GLU A 316 -8.44 -31.09 -2.03
N GLU A 317 -9.21 -30.33 -2.83
CA GLU A 317 -9.97 -29.18 -2.34
C GLU A 317 -11.11 -29.56 -1.38
N LEU A 318 -11.57 -30.82 -1.42
CA LEU A 318 -12.63 -31.35 -0.56
C LEU A 318 -12.12 -32.30 0.53
N GLU A 319 -10.80 -32.33 0.78
CA GLU A 319 -10.18 -33.24 1.74
C GLU A 319 -10.74 -33.06 3.15
N SER A 320 -10.93 -31.80 3.58
CA SER A 320 -11.49 -31.44 4.89
C SER A 320 -12.90 -32.00 5.08
N LEU A 321 -13.79 -31.77 4.11
CA LEU A 321 -15.17 -32.29 4.12
C LEU A 321 -15.20 -33.82 4.08
N THR A 322 -14.36 -34.41 3.23
CA THR A 322 -14.24 -35.87 3.11
C THR A 322 -13.74 -36.49 4.41
N THR A 323 -12.81 -35.83 5.11
CA THR A 323 -12.29 -36.27 6.40
C THR A 323 -13.37 -36.21 7.48
N LEU A 324 -14.14 -35.12 7.55
CA LEU A 324 -15.25 -34.99 8.49
C LEU A 324 -16.32 -36.07 8.25
N ALA A 325 -16.71 -36.28 6.99
CA ALA A 325 -17.68 -37.31 6.62
C ALA A 325 -17.23 -38.74 7.00
N GLN A 326 -15.91 -38.98 7.11
CA GLN A 326 -15.33 -40.27 7.48
C GLN A 326 -14.97 -40.38 8.97
N ASP A 327 -15.08 -39.31 9.75
CA ASP A 327 -14.65 -39.28 11.15
C ASP A 327 -15.58 -40.12 12.05
N GLU A 328 -15.02 -41.07 12.80
CA GLU A 328 -15.81 -42.00 13.64
C GLU A 328 -16.60 -41.28 14.74
N THR A 329 -16.07 -40.18 15.27
CA THR A 329 -16.75 -39.36 16.30
C THR A 329 -17.91 -38.59 15.67
N PHE A 330 -17.73 -38.03 14.48
CA PHE A 330 -18.80 -37.39 13.71
C PHE A 330 -19.95 -38.37 13.50
N ARG A 331 -19.66 -39.52 12.89
CA ARG A 331 -20.67 -40.55 12.59
C ARG A 331 -21.42 -40.99 13.85
N GLN A 332 -20.70 -41.20 14.96
CA GLN A 332 -21.31 -41.58 16.23
C GLN A 332 -22.24 -40.49 16.78
N GLN A 333 -21.83 -39.22 16.76
CA GLN A 333 -22.62 -38.08 17.25
C GLN A 333 -23.87 -37.81 16.41
N MET A 334 -23.80 -38.04 15.10
CA MET A 334 -24.97 -37.95 14.24
C MET A 334 -25.93 -39.13 14.48
N GLN A 335 -25.41 -40.36 14.59
CA GLN A 335 -26.21 -41.58 14.81
C GLN A 335 -26.96 -41.60 16.14
N ASP A 336 -26.36 -41.08 17.21
CA ASP A 336 -27.01 -41.00 18.52
C ASP A 336 -27.88 -39.73 18.68
N GLY A 337 -27.89 -38.84 17.68
CA GLY A 337 -28.67 -37.61 17.65
C GLY A 337 -28.16 -36.53 18.62
N SER A 338 -26.94 -36.67 19.15
CA SER A 338 -26.33 -35.72 20.08
C SER A 338 -25.79 -34.46 19.40
N ALA A 339 -25.57 -34.49 18.08
CA ALA A 339 -25.18 -33.34 17.26
C ALA A 339 -26.21 -33.05 16.15
N LYS A 340 -26.16 -31.82 15.64
CA LYS A 340 -26.65 -31.44 14.31
C LYS A 340 -25.52 -30.78 13.51
N LEU A 341 -25.58 -30.84 12.18
CA LEU A 341 -24.66 -30.12 11.30
C LEU A 341 -25.13 -28.68 11.14
N GLU A 342 -24.21 -27.73 11.25
CA GLU A 342 -24.45 -26.31 10.98
C GLU A 342 -23.43 -25.82 9.96
N VAL A 343 -23.89 -24.99 9.03
CA VAL A 343 -23.06 -24.43 7.96
C VAL A 343 -22.97 -22.93 8.17
N ASP A 344 -21.75 -22.40 8.18
CA ASP A 344 -21.45 -20.98 8.31
C ASP A 344 -20.64 -20.53 7.11
N ALA A 345 -20.94 -19.37 6.53
CA ALA A 345 -20.24 -18.84 5.38
C ALA A 345 -19.64 -17.47 5.73
N ASP A 346 -18.35 -17.32 5.47
CA ASP A 346 -17.60 -16.09 5.69
C ASP A 346 -16.87 -15.71 4.40
N PHE A 347 -16.66 -14.42 4.16
CA PHE A 347 -15.80 -14.01 3.05
C PHE A 347 -14.33 -14.26 3.43
N THR A 348 -13.52 -14.62 2.44
CA THR A 348 -12.08 -14.77 2.60
C THR A 348 -11.36 -13.77 1.74
N THR A 349 -10.36 -13.12 2.31
CA THR A 349 -9.38 -12.33 1.58
C THR A 349 -8.18 -12.16 2.50
N ASP A 350 -6.99 -12.16 1.91
CA ASP A 350 -5.77 -11.77 2.63
C ASP A 350 -5.43 -10.29 2.38
N THR A 351 -6.36 -9.52 1.79
CA THR A 351 -6.17 -8.09 1.54
C THR A 351 -5.83 -7.40 2.86
N ALA A 352 -4.78 -6.58 2.84
CA ALA A 352 -4.26 -5.95 4.05
C ALA A 352 -3.71 -4.55 3.78
N MET A 353 -3.67 -3.73 4.83
CA MET A 353 -2.94 -2.47 4.84
C MET A 353 -1.58 -2.69 5.48
N GLU A 354 -0.53 -2.21 4.81
CA GLU A 354 0.83 -2.13 5.34
C GLU A 354 1.23 -0.66 5.54
N ALA A 355 1.79 -0.34 6.70
CA ALA A 355 2.36 0.97 6.99
C ALA A 355 3.86 0.85 7.26
N LYS A 356 4.66 1.76 6.68
CA LYS A 356 6.09 1.91 6.92
C LYS A 356 6.40 3.36 7.26
N ALA A 357 7.27 3.58 8.24
CA ALA A 357 7.81 4.91 8.50
C ALA A 357 9.27 4.91 8.88
N ALA A 358 9.95 6.01 8.59
CA ALA A 358 11.36 6.20 8.91
C ALA A 358 11.61 7.61 9.46
N GLY A 359 12.11 7.69 10.69
CA GLY A 359 12.65 8.91 11.28
C GLY A 359 14.17 8.90 11.17
N VAL A 360 14.76 9.78 10.36
CA VAL A 360 16.19 9.75 10.02
C VAL A 360 16.89 11.03 10.46
N THR A 361 17.93 10.89 11.27
CA THR A 361 18.93 11.95 11.48
C THR A 361 20.13 11.69 10.58
N HIS A 362 20.53 12.71 9.82
CA HIS A 362 21.57 12.63 8.80
C HIS A 362 22.69 13.63 9.08
N LEU A 363 23.93 13.14 9.17
CA LEU A 363 25.14 13.94 9.18
C LEU A 363 25.91 13.68 7.89
N ALA A 364 26.21 14.73 7.13
CA ALA A 364 27.02 14.67 5.92
C ALA A 364 28.32 15.45 6.09
N LEU A 365 29.44 14.80 5.79
CA LEU A 365 30.76 15.40 5.70
C LEU A 365 31.19 15.42 4.24
N ASN A 366 31.43 16.62 3.70
CA ASN A 366 31.77 16.82 2.31
C ASN A 366 33.21 17.29 2.14
N TYR A 367 33.90 16.79 1.12
CA TYR A 367 35.19 17.30 0.68
C TYR A 367 35.17 17.48 -0.84
N ALA A 368 35.47 18.70 -1.30
CA ALA A 368 35.58 19.05 -2.72
C ALA A 368 36.99 19.56 -3.04
N HIS A 369 37.50 19.24 -4.22
CA HIS A 369 38.80 19.66 -4.71
C HIS A 369 38.74 20.08 -6.18
N ASN A 370 39.48 21.13 -6.53
CA ASN A 370 39.68 21.58 -7.89
C ASN A 370 40.66 20.62 -8.58
N LEU A 371 40.13 19.75 -9.43
CA LEU A 371 40.91 18.76 -10.16
C LEU A 371 41.67 19.39 -11.33
N THR A 372 41.23 20.52 -11.85
CA THR A 372 41.95 21.26 -12.90
C THR A 372 43.31 21.73 -12.40
N SER A 373 43.35 22.34 -11.22
CA SER A 373 44.57 22.69 -10.51
C SER A 373 45.39 21.44 -10.16
N ALA A 374 44.75 20.40 -9.61
CA ALA A 374 45.45 19.19 -9.15
C ALA A 374 46.12 18.40 -10.28
N LEU A 375 45.46 18.32 -11.45
CA LEU A 375 45.88 17.55 -12.61
C LEU A 375 46.63 18.41 -13.66
N ASN A 376 46.85 19.70 -13.39
CA ASN A 376 47.43 20.66 -14.32
C ASN A 376 46.71 20.69 -15.69
N LEU A 377 45.38 20.65 -15.67
CA LEU A 377 44.56 20.76 -16.89
C LEU A 377 44.44 22.23 -17.30
N ASP A 378 44.21 22.47 -18.59
CA ASP A 378 44.00 23.81 -19.13
C ASP A 378 42.64 24.38 -18.68
N PRO A 379 42.60 25.47 -17.89
CA PRO A 379 41.36 26.03 -17.37
C PRO A 379 40.60 26.89 -18.40
N THR A 380 41.14 27.10 -19.61
CA THR A 380 40.56 28.03 -20.61
C THR A 380 39.12 27.69 -20.99
N HIS A 381 38.76 26.41 -20.97
CA HIS A 381 37.43 25.94 -21.37
C HIS A 381 36.52 25.60 -20.19
N GLY A 382 37.01 25.73 -18.95
CA GLY A 382 36.27 25.41 -17.73
C GLY A 382 37.17 24.82 -16.66
N THR A 383 36.57 24.58 -15.50
CA THR A 383 37.19 23.98 -14.33
C THR A 383 36.46 22.69 -13.98
N LEU A 384 37.20 21.60 -13.91
CA LEU A 384 36.79 20.33 -13.32
C LEU A 384 37.01 20.34 -11.80
N GLU A 385 35.94 20.08 -11.06
CA GLU A 385 35.88 19.82 -9.63
C GLU A 385 35.58 18.33 -9.40
N GLY A 386 36.09 17.79 -8.30
CA GLY A 386 35.72 16.47 -7.79
C GLY A 386 35.38 16.57 -6.32
N GLY A 387 34.49 15.69 -5.85
CA GLY A 387 34.10 15.68 -4.46
C GLY A 387 33.68 14.31 -3.98
N VAL A 388 33.80 14.12 -2.67
CA VAL A 388 33.37 12.93 -1.94
C VAL A 388 32.57 13.38 -0.74
N ARG A 389 31.48 12.66 -0.44
CA ARG A 389 30.68 12.87 0.75
C ARG A 389 30.51 11.57 1.51
N LEU A 390 30.75 11.66 2.82
CA LEU A 390 30.44 10.61 3.78
C LEU A 390 29.15 10.99 4.51
N ASN A 391 28.16 10.12 4.45
CA ASN A 391 26.90 10.24 5.16
C ASN A 391 26.90 9.30 6.35
N TYR A 392 26.47 9.77 7.51
CA TYR A 392 26.12 8.94 8.66
C TYR A 392 24.62 9.09 8.90
N TYR A 393 23.91 7.96 8.79
CA TYR A 393 22.48 7.87 9.02
C TYR A 393 22.23 7.24 10.37
N GLN A 394 21.33 7.84 11.14
CA GLN A 394 20.70 7.21 12.29
C GLN A 394 19.20 7.18 12.01
N ALA A 395 18.68 5.99 11.73
CA ALA A 395 17.31 5.78 11.32
C ALA A 395 16.54 5.03 12.41
N ARG A 396 15.32 5.47 12.67
CA ARG A 396 14.32 4.73 13.42
C ARG A 396 13.27 4.24 12.42
N MET A 397 13.16 2.93 12.26
CA MET A 397 12.27 2.32 11.28
C MET A 397 11.06 1.71 11.98
N HIS A 398 9.88 2.00 11.48
CA HIS A 398 8.58 1.51 11.96
C HIS A 398 7.88 0.75 10.85
N ARG A 399 7.14 -0.28 11.22
CA ARG A 399 6.34 -1.08 10.29
C ARG A 399 5.11 -1.63 10.99
N GLY A 400 3.99 -1.72 10.29
CA GLY A 400 2.72 -2.24 10.81
C GLY A 400 1.94 -2.92 9.70
N PHE A 401 1.02 -3.80 10.09
CA PHE A 401 0.23 -4.61 9.17
C PHE A 401 -1.15 -4.88 9.78
N LEU A 402 -2.21 -4.67 9.00
CA LEU A 402 -3.58 -4.92 9.42
C LEU A 402 -4.34 -5.53 8.24
N SER A 403 -4.87 -6.75 8.39
CA SER A 403 -5.71 -7.36 7.37
C SER A 403 -7.10 -6.74 7.38
N LEU A 404 -7.76 -6.70 6.22
CA LEU A 404 -9.13 -6.22 6.11
C LEU A 404 -10.09 -7.03 6.97
N ARG A 405 -9.86 -8.35 7.07
CA ARG A 405 -10.63 -9.25 7.92
C ARG A 405 -10.40 -8.99 9.41
N GLY A 406 -9.15 -8.81 9.83
CA GLY A 406 -8.82 -8.43 11.20
C GLY A 406 -9.46 -7.09 11.57
N ALA A 407 -9.42 -6.10 10.67
CA ALA A 407 -10.06 -4.79 10.87
C ALA A 407 -11.59 -4.84 10.93
N ALA A 408 -12.22 -5.91 10.44
CA ALA A 408 -13.67 -6.10 10.45
C ALA A 408 -14.18 -6.85 11.69
N GLU A 409 -13.30 -7.51 12.44
CA GLU A 409 -13.62 -8.32 13.62
C GLU A 409 -13.38 -7.53 14.92
N ASP A 410 -14.43 -6.93 15.50
CA ASP A 410 -14.35 -6.12 16.74
C ASP A 410 -14.56 -6.96 18.03
N ASP A 411 -14.98 -8.22 17.91
CA ASP A 411 -15.38 -9.06 19.04
C ASP A 411 -14.25 -9.95 19.59
N TYR A 412 -13.08 -9.93 18.95
CA TYR A 412 -11.94 -10.77 19.31
C TYR A 412 -10.74 -9.94 19.75
N TYR A 413 -10.05 -10.43 20.78
CA TYR A 413 -8.96 -9.69 21.41
C TYR A 413 -7.76 -10.61 21.67
N THR A 414 -6.58 -9.99 21.77
CA THR A 414 -5.37 -10.62 22.29
C THR A 414 -5.50 -10.98 23.77
N ALA A 415 -4.50 -11.65 24.34
CA ALA A 415 -4.44 -11.85 25.78
C ALA A 415 -4.25 -10.54 26.57
N SER A 416 -3.65 -9.51 25.95
CA SER A 416 -3.57 -8.15 26.51
C SER A 416 -4.89 -7.38 26.45
N GLY A 417 -5.86 -7.83 25.64
CA GLY A 417 -7.17 -7.19 25.47
C GLY A 417 -7.23 -6.21 24.31
N ASP A 418 -6.27 -6.28 23.38
CA ASP A 418 -6.19 -5.41 22.21
C ASP A 418 -6.89 -6.09 21.02
N ASP A 419 -7.63 -5.32 20.23
CA ASP A 419 -8.16 -5.82 18.96
C ASP A 419 -7.07 -5.80 17.88
N ALA A 420 -7.42 -6.23 16.65
CA ALA A 420 -6.47 -6.24 15.52
C ALA A 420 -5.88 -4.86 15.22
N ALA A 421 -6.70 -3.81 15.26
CA ALA A 421 -6.28 -2.45 14.93
C ALA A 421 -5.41 -1.85 16.02
N ASP A 422 -5.77 -2.03 17.29
CA ASP A 422 -5.00 -1.60 18.45
C ASP A 422 -3.65 -2.32 18.47
N ARG A 423 -3.60 -3.64 18.27
CA ARG A 423 -2.35 -4.41 18.20
C ARG A 423 -1.44 -3.93 17.06
N SER A 424 -1.99 -3.71 15.85
CA SER A 424 -1.21 -3.17 14.73
C SER A 424 -0.71 -1.75 15.02
N GLY A 425 -1.53 -0.92 15.66
CA GLY A 425 -1.18 0.46 16.04
C GLY A 425 -0.07 0.51 17.08
N ASP A 426 -0.19 -0.30 18.12
CA ASP A 426 0.79 -0.42 19.19
C ASP A 426 2.12 -0.96 18.66
N PHE A 427 2.09 -2.01 17.84
CA PHE A 427 3.31 -2.51 17.19
C PHE A 427 3.96 -1.43 16.32
N PHE A 428 3.19 -0.68 15.53
CA PHE A 428 3.74 0.39 14.70
C PHE A 428 4.38 1.52 15.53
N VAL A 429 3.81 1.88 16.68
CA VAL A 429 4.27 3.00 17.50
C VAL A 429 5.41 2.60 18.44
N ASP A 430 5.28 1.46 19.11
CA ASP A 430 6.16 1.02 20.20
C ASP A 430 7.30 0.12 19.71
N ASP A 431 7.07 -0.71 18.69
CA ASP A 431 8.09 -1.56 18.09
C ASP A 431 8.76 -0.87 16.90
N TYR A 432 10.04 -0.53 17.08
CA TYR A 432 10.88 0.06 16.06
C TYR A 432 12.30 -0.48 16.12
N THR A 433 12.97 -0.55 14.97
CA THR A 433 14.41 -0.80 14.90
C THR A 433 15.17 0.51 14.89
N GLN A 434 16.33 0.54 15.55
CA GLN A 434 17.24 1.68 15.50
C GLN A 434 18.50 1.29 14.75
N GLU A 435 18.60 1.79 13.52
CA GLU A 435 19.63 1.43 12.57
C GLU A 435 20.63 2.57 12.38
N SER A 436 21.89 2.22 12.14
CA SER A 436 22.92 3.19 11.78
C SER A 436 23.77 2.68 10.65
N ALA A 437 23.96 3.51 9.62
CA ALA A 437 24.71 3.14 8.44
C ALA A 437 25.55 4.30 7.93
N LEU A 438 26.63 3.96 7.23
CA LEU A 438 27.45 4.93 6.50
C LEU A 438 27.10 4.87 5.02
N GLY A 439 26.88 6.02 4.39
CA GLY A 439 26.74 6.16 2.94
C GLY A 439 27.93 6.88 2.33
N LEU A 440 28.33 6.51 1.13
CA LEU A 440 29.42 7.14 0.39
C LEU A 440 28.90 7.66 -0.96
N ASP A 441 29.09 8.95 -1.21
CA ASP A 441 28.79 9.58 -2.49
C ASP A 441 30.05 10.16 -3.13
N VAL A 442 30.09 10.13 -4.45
CA VAL A 442 31.19 10.67 -5.25
C VAL A 442 30.63 11.52 -6.39
N GLY A 443 31.18 12.71 -6.56
CA GLY A 443 30.71 13.67 -7.57
C GLY A 443 31.84 14.24 -8.41
N LEU A 444 31.50 14.59 -9.64
CA LEU A 444 32.31 15.38 -10.55
C LEU A 444 31.46 16.55 -11.04
N LEU A 445 32.10 17.70 -11.25
CA LEU A 445 31.45 18.87 -11.81
C LEU A 445 32.42 19.62 -12.72
N TRP A 446 32.10 19.69 -14.01
CA TRP A 446 32.76 20.61 -14.95
C TRP A 446 31.94 21.89 -15.02
N HIS A 447 32.53 23.03 -14.73
CA HIS A 447 31.84 24.33 -14.81
C HIS A 447 32.68 25.37 -15.53
N ALA A 448 31.99 26.26 -16.24
CA ALA A 448 32.56 27.43 -16.89
C ALA A 448 31.69 28.65 -16.60
N ARG A 449 31.94 29.77 -17.30
CA ARG A 449 31.18 31.01 -17.09
C ARG A 449 29.68 30.82 -17.33
N ASN A 450 29.31 30.13 -18.42
CA ASN A 450 27.94 30.05 -18.94
C ASN A 450 27.33 28.65 -18.91
N TYR A 451 28.07 27.63 -18.49
CA TYR A 451 27.53 26.27 -18.43
C TYR A 451 28.18 25.46 -17.32
N GLN A 452 27.51 24.37 -16.96
CA GLN A 452 28.02 23.35 -16.07
C GLN A 452 27.44 21.99 -16.48
N VAL A 453 28.21 20.93 -16.23
CA VAL A 453 27.81 19.54 -16.41
C VAL A 453 28.41 18.74 -15.26
N GLY A 454 27.61 17.92 -14.61
CA GLY A 454 28.02 17.15 -13.46
C GLY A 454 27.48 15.73 -13.51
N ALA A 455 28.11 14.88 -12.72
CA ALA A 455 27.65 13.53 -12.45
C ALA A 455 27.91 13.23 -10.97
N THR A 456 26.90 12.72 -10.27
CA THR A 456 27.02 12.30 -8.87
C THR A 456 26.54 10.86 -8.75
N MET A 457 27.42 9.98 -8.27
CA MET A 457 27.06 8.63 -7.87
C MET A 457 26.79 8.63 -6.38
N TYR A 458 25.58 8.28 -6.00
CA TYR A 458 25.16 8.23 -4.61
C TYR A 458 25.17 6.80 -4.10
N ASN A 459 25.32 6.67 -2.77
CA ASN A 459 25.24 5.40 -2.05
C ASN A 459 26.06 4.30 -2.72
N VAL A 460 27.32 4.62 -3.05
CA VAL A 460 28.26 3.71 -3.73
C VAL A 460 28.32 2.35 -3.01
N ASN A 461 28.18 2.36 -1.69
CA ASN A 461 28.23 1.22 -0.80
C ASN A 461 26.85 0.69 -0.34
N GLU A 462 25.73 1.20 -0.88
CA GLU A 462 24.37 0.66 -0.70
C GLU A 462 24.00 0.38 0.77
N PRO A 463 23.90 1.41 1.63
CA PRO A 463 23.56 1.20 3.04
C PRO A 463 22.15 0.61 3.19
N GLU A 464 22.01 -0.30 4.15
CA GLU A 464 20.81 -1.08 4.42
C GLU A 464 20.28 -0.81 5.83
N PHE A 465 18.96 -0.84 5.99
CA PHE A 465 18.23 -0.55 7.23
C PHE A 465 17.14 -1.60 7.41
N GLN A 466 17.10 -2.25 8.58
CA GLN A 466 16.10 -3.26 8.90
C GLN A 466 14.81 -2.63 9.43
N TYR A 467 13.64 -3.16 9.08
CA TYR A 467 12.37 -2.87 9.75
C TYR A 467 12.14 -3.83 10.93
N PRO A 468 11.20 -3.53 11.85
CA PRO A 468 10.65 -4.54 12.74
C PRO A 468 10.13 -5.74 11.95
N ASN A 469 10.39 -6.95 12.45
CA ASN A 469 9.88 -8.17 11.84
C ASN A 469 8.39 -8.29 12.12
N LEU A 470 7.57 -8.34 11.08
CA LEU A 470 6.11 -8.45 11.24
C LEU A 470 5.69 -9.74 11.96
N ALA A 471 6.50 -10.80 11.93
CA ALA A 471 6.22 -12.02 12.68
C ALA A 471 6.11 -11.77 14.19
N ASP A 472 6.84 -10.79 14.72
CA ASP A 472 6.84 -10.46 16.15
C ASP A 472 5.52 -9.79 16.59
N MET A 473 4.83 -9.11 15.66
CA MET A 473 3.50 -8.54 15.91
C MET A 473 2.46 -9.60 16.28
N PHE A 474 2.65 -10.85 15.82
CA PHE A 474 1.74 -11.98 16.06
C PHE A 474 2.15 -12.84 17.27
N ALA A 475 3.08 -12.35 18.11
CA ALA A 475 3.53 -13.06 19.30
C ALA A 475 2.45 -13.17 20.39
N ASP A 476 1.52 -12.20 20.45
CA ASP A 476 0.29 -12.27 21.23
C ASP A 476 -0.90 -12.45 20.26
N PRO A 477 -1.35 -13.70 20.03
CA PRO A 477 -2.36 -13.98 19.02
C PRO A 477 -3.75 -13.54 19.49
N ILE A 478 -4.63 -13.28 18.52
CA ILE A 478 -6.04 -12.99 18.77
C ILE A 478 -6.81 -14.29 19.00
N PHE A 479 -7.70 -14.30 20.00
CA PHE A 479 -8.51 -15.45 20.37
C PHE A 479 -10.00 -15.19 20.20
N ASP A 480 -10.75 -16.25 19.88
CA ASP A 480 -12.21 -16.24 19.97
C ASP A 480 -12.72 -16.33 21.42
N ASP A 481 -14.04 -16.18 21.61
CA ASP A 481 -14.73 -16.29 22.90
C ASP A 481 -14.54 -17.66 23.58
N GLN A 482 -14.13 -18.67 22.82
CA GLN A 482 -13.89 -20.04 23.24
C GLN A 482 -12.40 -20.29 23.55
N GLY A 483 -11.52 -19.31 23.32
CA GLY A 483 -10.08 -19.37 23.55
C GLY A 483 -9.29 -20.05 22.43
N ASN A 484 -9.86 -20.23 21.24
CA ASN A 484 -9.15 -20.71 20.06
C ASN A 484 -8.47 -19.54 19.35
N VAL A 485 -7.30 -19.78 18.76
CA VAL A 485 -6.60 -18.75 17.98
C VAL A 485 -7.40 -18.44 16.72
N LYS A 486 -7.76 -17.17 16.54
CA LYS A 486 -8.48 -16.63 15.37
C LYS A 486 -7.78 -15.39 14.83
N ASP A 487 -6.46 -15.47 14.69
CA ASP A 487 -5.64 -14.36 14.22
C ASP A 487 -5.69 -14.26 12.68
N ARG A 488 -6.63 -13.45 12.19
CA ARG A 488 -6.83 -13.19 10.74
C ARG A 488 -5.65 -12.43 10.14
N ASP A 489 -5.06 -11.50 10.87
CA ASP A 489 -3.91 -10.74 10.38
C ASP A 489 -2.69 -11.64 10.19
N ARG A 490 -2.44 -12.55 11.14
CA ARG A 490 -1.35 -13.52 11.02
C ARG A 490 -1.54 -14.40 9.79
N THR A 491 -2.75 -14.92 9.61
CA THR A 491 -3.09 -15.77 8.47
C THR A 491 -2.89 -15.03 7.16
N ALA A 492 -3.40 -13.80 7.05
CA ALA A 492 -3.23 -12.96 5.87
C ALA A 492 -1.76 -12.66 5.59
N ALA A 493 -0.98 -12.31 6.61
CA ALA A 493 0.44 -12.02 6.46
C ALA A 493 1.24 -13.26 5.99
N GLU A 494 0.95 -14.44 6.54
CA GLU A 494 1.58 -15.71 6.12
C GLU A 494 1.20 -16.06 4.67
N ASN A 495 -0.07 -15.90 4.27
CA ASN A 495 -0.54 -16.16 2.91
C ASN A 495 0.04 -15.17 1.89
N LEU A 496 0.02 -13.87 2.18
CA LEU A 496 0.66 -12.85 1.35
C LEU A 496 2.16 -13.09 1.21
N ALA A 497 2.82 -13.56 2.27
CA ALA A 497 4.24 -13.92 2.21
C ALA A 497 4.47 -15.17 1.35
N ALA A 498 3.62 -16.19 1.45
CA ALA A 498 3.67 -17.37 0.58
C ALA A 498 3.43 -17.02 -0.90
N ALA A 499 2.59 -16.03 -1.17
CA ALA A 499 2.35 -15.47 -2.50
C ALA A 499 3.48 -14.56 -3.01
N GLY A 500 4.49 -14.26 -2.18
CA GLY A 500 5.60 -13.35 -2.53
C GLY A 500 5.19 -11.87 -2.57
N ARG A 501 4.05 -11.52 -1.99
CA ARG A 501 3.52 -10.14 -1.93
C ARG A 501 3.92 -9.39 -0.66
N LEU A 502 4.30 -10.12 0.39
CA LEU A 502 4.77 -9.57 1.66
C LEU A 502 6.10 -10.24 2.05
N VAL A 503 7.02 -9.48 2.63
CA VAL A 503 8.24 -10.03 3.24
C VAL A 503 8.15 -9.77 4.75
N LEU A 504 8.04 -10.81 5.58
CA LEU A 504 7.85 -10.63 7.03
C LEU A 504 9.06 -9.96 7.71
N ASP A 505 10.26 -10.41 7.36
CA ASP A 505 11.55 -9.86 7.83
C ASP A 505 12.18 -9.05 6.70
N GLU A 506 11.84 -7.76 6.63
CA GLU A 506 12.18 -6.88 5.51
C GLU A 506 13.26 -5.86 5.88
N SER A 507 14.19 -5.64 4.95
CA SER A 507 15.14 -4.54 4.96
C SER A 507 14.92 -3.60 3.78
N VAL A 508 15.32 -2.35 3.94
CA VAL A 508 15.42 -1.38 2.84
C VAL A 508 16.88 -1.03 2.57
N THR A 509 17.28 -1.11 1.31
CA THR A 509 18.61 -0.70 0.86
C THR A 509 18.50 0.60 0.07
N LEU A 510 19.27 1.62 0.47
CA LEU A 510 19.40 2.83 -0.35
C LEU A 510 20.28 2.51 -1.57
N THR A 511 19.62 2.34 -2.71
CA THR A 511 20.23 1.86 -3.95
C THR A 511 21.26 2.83 -4.52
N ARG A 512 22.33 2.26 -5.08
CA ARG A 512 23.35 3.00 -5.83
C ARG A 512 22.76 3.46 -7.15
N HIS A 513 22.80 4.76 -7.38
CA HIS A 513 22.39 5.34 -8.65
C HIS A 513 23.29 6.52 -9.01
N THR A 514 23.14 7.02 -10.24
CA THR A 514 23.91 8.18 -10.71
C THR A 514 22.97 9.27 -11.21
N VAL A 515 23.12 10.50 -10.71
CA VAL A 515 22.42 11.65 -11.26
C VAL A 515 23.35 12.40 -12.20
N LEU A 516 22.92 12.57 -13.44
CA LEU A 516 23.52 13.49 -14.40
C LEU A 516 22.85 14.85 -14.28
N GLU A 517 23.63 15.91 -14.32
CA GLU A 517 23.13 17.28 -14.25
C GLU A 517 23.77 18.16 -15.31
N ALA A 518 23.02 19.14 -15.80
CA ALA A 518 23.51 20.18 -16.68
C ALA A 518 22.80 21.51 -16.38
N ALA A 519 23.52 22.61 -16.50
CA ALA A 519 22.89 23.92 -16.52
C ALA A 519 23.57 24.89 -17.47
N TYR A 520 22.79 25.84 -17.97
CA TYR A 520 23.23 26.95 -18.79
C TYR A 520 22.84 28.27 -18.12
N PHE A 521 23.73 29.24 -18.20
CA PHE A 521 23.56 30.58 -17.64
C PHE A 521 23.86 31.63 -18.71
N ASN A 522 23.04 32.68 -18.77
CA ASN A 522 23.38 33.84 -19.58
C ASN A 522 24.59 34.59 -18.98
N ASP A 523 25.19 35.52 -19.74
CA ASP A 523 26.43 36.22 -19.34
C ASP A 523 26.31 36.94 -18.00
N ASN A 524 25.12 37.49 -17.71
CA ASN A 524 24.83 38.19 -16.46
C ASN A 524 24.31 37.26 -15.34
N ARG A 525 24.18 35.96 -15.62
CA ARG A 525 23.61 34.92 -14.74
C ARG A 525 22.24 35.24 -14.16
N THR A 526 21.50 36.12 -14.83
CA THR A 526 20.12 36.46 -14.48
C THR A 526 19.13 35.43 -15.00
N TRP A 527 19.47 34.73 -16.07
CA TRP A 527 18.69 33.61 -16.59
C TRP A 527 19.49 32.33 -16.48
N SER A 528 18.80 31.26 -16.13
CA SER A 528 19.36 29.93 -16.06
C SER A 528 18.36 28.88 -16.54
N LEU A 529 18.88 27.85 -17.20
CA LEU A 529 18.16 26.64 -17.59
C LEU A 529 18.92 25.46 -17.01
N HIS A 530 18.20 24.52 -16.38
CA HIS A 530 18.77 23.36 -15.72
C HIS A 530 18.08 22.11 -16.21
N GLY A 531 18.81 21.00 -16.22
CA GLY A 531 18.25 19.68 -16.46
C GLY A 531 19.02 18.62 -15.70
N TYR A 532 18.32 17.56 -15.32
CA TYR A 532 18.90 16.41 -14.66
C TYR A 532 18.21 15.11 -15.06
N TYR A 533 18.92 14.01 -14.85
CA TYR A 533 18.44 12.67 -15.14
C TYR A 533 19.07 11.66 -14.20
N THR A 534 18.24 10.81 -13.60
CA THR A 534 18.67 9.69 -12.76
C THR A 534 18.92 8.45 -13.62
N LEU A 535 20.14 7.92 -13.56
CA LEU A 535 20.57 6.66 -14.14
C LEU A 535 20.50 5.55 -13.07
N GLY A 536 19.72 4.51 -13.37
CA GLY A 536 19.34 3.48 -12.40
C GLY A 536 18.12 3.91 -11.59
N THR A 537 17.74 3.07 -10.63
CA THR A 537 16.64 3.31 -9.71
C THR A 537 17.19 3.77 -8.36
N ALA A 538 16.59 4.79 -7.77
CA ALA A 538 16.90 5.26 -6.43
C ALA A 538 15.81 4.81 -5.45
N THR A 539 16.18 4.44 -4.22
CA THR A 539 15.26 3.96 -3.19
C THR A 539 15.34 4.85 -1.94
N ASN A 540 14.19 5.15 -1.32
CA ASN A 540 14.09 5.94 -0.08
C ASN A 540 14.04 5.04 1.17
N PHE A 541 13.82 5.60 2.38
CA PHE A 541 13.79 4.84 3.64
C PHE A 541 12.47 4.10 3.90
N VAL A 542 11.47 4.25 3.05
CA VAL A 542 10.20 3.49 3.11
C VAL A 542 10.05 2.54 1.91
N GLY A 543 11.13 2.33 1.17
CA GLY A 543 11.20 1.40 0.05
C GLY A 543 10.57 1.91 -1.25
N ASP A 544 10.22 3.20 -1.36
CA ASP A 544 9.78 3.74 -2.64
C ASP A 544 10.94 3.88 -3.60
N GLU A 545 10.71 3.45 -4.82
CA GLU A 545 11.61 3.58 -5.95
C GLU A 545 11.27 4.82 -6.78
N PHE A 546 12.31 5.48 -7.30
CA PHE A 546 12.15 6.63 -8.19
C PHE A 546 13.30 6.73 -9.19
N GLN A 547 12.96 7.26 -10.37
CA GLN A 547 13.91 7.60 -11.43
C GLN A 547 13.47 8.89 -12.12
N ASP A 548 14.03 10.02 -11.70
CA ASP A 548 13.56 11.31 -12.19
C ASP A 548 14.26 11.81 -13.47
N VAL A 549 13.48 12.50 -14.29
CA VAL A 549 13.96 13.41 -15.34
C VAL A 549 13.30 14.77 -15.20
N GLY A 550 14.11 15.83 -15.17
CA GLY A 550 13.58 17.17 -14.97
C GLY A 550 14.26 18.25 -15.80
N ILE A 551 13.50 19.30 -16.09
CA ILE A 551 13.96 20.54 -16.71
C ILE A 551 13.38 21.73 -15.96
N SER A 552 14.19 22.75 -15.71
CA SER A 552 13.75 23.93 -14.98
C SER A 552 14.41 25.21 -15.50
N ALA A 553 13.73 26.33 -15.32
CA ALA A 553 14.23 27.64 -15.69
C ALA A 553 14.08 28.61 -14.53
N GLY A 554 15.06 29.50 -14.36
CA GLY A 554 15.07 30.50 -13.30
C GLY A 554 15.50 31.87 -13.80
N TYR A 555 14.82 32.90 -13.31
CA TYR A 555 15.17 34.30 -13.41
C TYR A 555 15.61 34.84 -12.04
N PHE A 556 16.91 35.07 -11.87
CA PHE A 556 17.51 35.54 -10.62
C PHE A 556 17.93 37.01 -10.74
N THR A 557 17.22 37.87 -10.02
CA THR A 557 17.50 39.30 -9.93
C THR A 557 18.48 39.60 -8.78
N GLN A 558 19.25 40.68 -8.94
CA GLN A 558 20.11 41.25 -7.90
C GLN A 558 19.40 42.34 -7.08
N SER A 559 18.18 42.71 -7.46
CA SER A 559 17.35 43.67 -6.73
C SER A 559 16.73 43.03 -5.50
N TRP A 560 16.77 43.75 -4.38
CA TRP A 560 16.03 43.40 -3.15
C TRP A 560 14.50 43.40 -3.35
N LEU A 561 13.99 44.25 -4.25
CA LEU A 561 12.55 44.49 -4.43
C LEU A 561 11.90 43.56 -5.46
N ILE A 562 12.66 43.09 -6.44
CA ILE A 562 12.13 42.21 -7.48
C ILE A 562 12.46 40.78 -7.03
N PRO A 563 11.46 39.90 -6.88
CA PRO A 563 11.73 38.53 -6.50
C PRO A 563 12.42 37.78 -7.66
N GLY A 564 13.33 36.88 -7.30
CA GLY A 564 13.73 35.83 -8.22
C GLY A 564 12.55 34.89 -8.44
N VAL A 565 12.35 34.42 -9.66
CA VAL A 565 11.27 33.46 -9.98
C VAL A 565 11.85 32.28 -10.73
N ARG A 566 11.24 31.12 -10.56
CA ARG A 566 11.65 29.88 -11.22
C ARG A 566 10.47 28.95 -11.38
N ALA A 567 10.56 28.10 -12.39
CA ALA A 567 9.58 27.07 -12.69
C ALA A 567 10.29 25.81 -13.19
N GLY A 568 9.70 24.65 -12.91
CA GLY A 568 10.24 23.35 -13.27
C GLY A 568 9.16 22.39 -13.73
N TYR A 569 9.60 21.38 -14.47
CA TYR A 569 8.84 20.21 -14.89
C TYR A 569 9.69 18.98 -14.59
N ASN A 570 9.11 18.00 -13.90
CA ASN A 570 9.75 16.73 -13.56
C ASN A 570 8.83 15.57 -13.90
N LYS A 571 9.39 14.44 -14.31
CA LYS A 571 8.67 13.18 -14.42
C LYS A 571 9.47 12.09 -13.71
N ASN A 572 8.79 11.38 -12.80
CA ASN A 572 9.29 10.13 -12.27
C ASN A 572 9.07 9.02 -13.32
N LEU A 573 10.04 8.15 -13.57
CA LEU A 573 9.98 7.09 -14.57
C LEU A 573 9.81 5.69 -13.97
N THR A 574 9.92 5.56 -12.65
CA THR A 574 9.80 4.29 -11.92
C THR A 574 9.08 4.54 -10.60
N GLY A 575 8.26 3.61 -10.13
CA GLY A 575 7.49 3.78 -8.90
C GLY A 575 6.20 4.53 -9.17
N THR A 576 6.09 5.78 -8.71
CA THR A 576 4.83 6.54 -8.79
C THR A 576 4.53 7.08 -10.18
N GLU A 577 5.55 7.17 -11.05
CA GLU A 577 5.48 7.64 -12.43
C GLU A 577 4.88 9.05 -12.66
N LEU A 578 4.67 9.80 -11.56
CA LEU A 578 4.02 11.09 -11.56
C LEU A 578 4.78 12.13 -12.36
N THR A 579 4.02 12.97 -13.04
CA THR A 579 4.49 14.17 -13.70
C THR A 579 4.19 15.38 -12.83
N THR A 580 5.21 16.12 -12.41
CA THR A 580 5.07 17.29 -11.53
C THR A 580 5.50 18.58 -12.20
N VAL A 581 4.77 19.66 -11.90
CA VAL A 581 5.14 21.03 -12.19
C VAL A 581 5.48 21.75 -10.90
N SER A 582 6.51 22.59 -10.95
CA SER A 582 6.98 23.32 -9.78
C SER A 582 7.16 24.81 -10.08
N ALA A 583 6.97 25.63 -9.05
CA ALA A 583 7.17 27.06 -9.11
C ALA A 583 7.76 27.57 -7.80
N GLY A 584 8.70 28.51 -7.91
CA GLY A 584 9.42 29.04 -6.77
C GLY A 584 9.70 30.53 -6.88
N GLY A 585 9.74 31.18 -5.73
CA GLY A 585 10.08 32.59 -5.57
C GLY A 585 11.21 32.78 -4.57
N THR A 586 12.09 33.74 -4.82
CA THR A 586 13.08 34.24 -3.86
C THR A 586 12.79 35.70 -3.58
N PHE A 587 12.25 36.00 -2.39
CA PHE A 587 11.85 37.32 -1.97
C PHE A 587 12.92 37.98 -1.11
N PHE A 588 13.12 39.28 -1.28
CA PHE A 588 14.10 40.06 -0.51
C PHE A 588 15.52 39.51 -0.59
N GLY A 589 15.82 38.70 -1.61
CA GLY A 589 17.10 38.01 -1.73
C GLY A 589 17.40 36.97 -0.65
N ILE A 590 16.48 36.72 0.28
CA ILE A 590 16.71 35.83 1.43
C ILE A 590 15.67 34.76 1.66
N PHE A 591 14.41 35.00 1.30
CA PHE A 591 13.32 34.08 1.60
C PHE A 591 12.95 33.29 0.34
N ASN A 592 13.06 31.97 0.40
CA ASN A 592 12.67 31.06 -0.67
C ASN A 592 11.34 30.40 -0.30
N LEU A 593 10.39 30.46 -1.24
CA LEU A 593 9.14 29.72 -1.20
C LEU A 593 9.01 28.95 -2.51
N ASP A 594 8.74 27.67 -2.39
CA ASP A 594 8.67 26.70 -3.48
C ASP A 594 7.43 25.84 -3.32
N MET A 595 6.77 25.53 -4.42
CA MET A 595 5.64 24.60 -4.47
C MET A 595 5.79 23.68 -5.67
N ALA A 596 5.32 22.45 -5.52
CA ALA A 596 5.20 21.49 -6.61
C ALA A 596 3.84 20.79 -6.55
N MET A 597 3.29 20.43 -7.70
CA MET A 597 2.03 19.70 -7.82
C MET A 597 2.10 18.71 -8.98
N SER A 598 1.44 17.55 -8.87
CA SER A 598 1.28 16.66 -10.02
C SER A 598 0.31 17.24 -11.05
N LEU A 599 0.51 16.85 -12.30
CA LEU A 599 -0.48 16.99 -13.36
C LEU A 599 -1.47 15.81 -13.35
N ASP A 600 -1.03 14.67 -12.83
CA ASP A 600 -1.87 13.50 -12.59
C ASP A 600 -2.78 13.77 -11.39
N THR A 601 -4.06 13.43 -11.56
CA THR A 601 -5.13 13.66 -10.59
C THR A 601 -5.67 12.34 -10.07
N SER A 602 -6.36 12.41 -8.94
CA SER A 602 -7.24 11.36 -8.42
C SER A 602 -8.61 11.98 -8.20
N THR A 603 -9.66 11.21 -8.43
CA THR A 603 -11.03 11.61 -8.17
C THR A 603 -11.50 11.01 -6.86
N VAL A 604 -12.08 11.85 -6.00
CA VAL A 604 -12.73 11.41 -4.75
C VAL A 604 -14.04 12.17 -4.63
N ASP A 605 -15.16 11.46 -4.48
CA ASP A 605 -16.52 12.04 -4.43
C ASP A 605 -16.79 12.94 -5.66
N GLY A 606 -16.41 12.47 -6.85
CA GLY A 606 -16.52 13.22 -8.11
C GLY A 606 -15.69 14.52 -8.19
N THR A 607 -14.75 14.72 -7.26
CA THR A 607 -13.87 15.90 -7.22
C THR A 607 -12.42 15.50 -7.53
N GLU A 608 -11.83 16.12 -8.56
CA GLU A 608 -10.44 15.90 -8.95
C GLU A 608 -9.47 16.66 -8.02
N PHE A 609 -8.48 15.94 -7.47
CA PHE A 609 -7.37 16.47 -6.68
C PHE A 609 -6.03 16.06 -7.29
N PRO A 610 -4.99 16.92 -7.22
CA PRO A 610 -3.66 16.51 -7.65
C PRO A 610 -3.13 15.39 -6.72
N ARG A 611 -2.64 14.30 -7.32
CA ARG A 611 -2.02 13.18 -6.62
C ARG A 611 -0.81 13.54 -5.79
N TYR A 612 -0.15 14.65 -6.10
CA TYR A 612 1.05 15.08 -5.43
C TYR A 612 1.01 16.58 -5.14
N PHE A 613 1.38 16.95 -3.91
CA PHE A 613 1.61 18.34 -3.54
C PHE A 613 2.85 18.46 -2.66
N ALA A 614 3.69 19.46 -2.92
CA ALA A 614 4.82 19.84 -2.08
C ALA A 614 4.86 21.33 -1.81
N ILE A 615 5.43 21.68 -0.66
CA ILE A 615 5.80 23.05 -0.30
C ILE A 615 7.18 23.06 0.33
N ASN A 616 7.99 24.08 0.07
CA ASN A 616 9.29 24.22 0.69
C ASN A 616 9.57 25.68 1.06
N LEU A 617 10.11 25.89 2.26
CA LEU A 617 10.46 27.17 2.83
C LEU A 617 11.95 27.17 3.20
N GLY A 618 12.67 28.23 2.84
CA GLY A 618 14.07 28.38 3.22
C GLY A 618 14.50 29.84 3.40
N PHE A 619 15.42 30.09 4.32
CA PHE A 619 16.01 31.40 4.56
C PHE A 619 17.53 31.36 4.32
N GLU A 620 17.96 31.91 3.19
CA GLU A 620 19.35 31.87 2.74
C GLU A 620 19.90 33.28 2.60
N GLU A 621 21.17 33.52 2.92
CA GLU A 621 21.77 34.84 2.71
C GLU A 621 22.59 34.90 1.41
N LYS A 622 22.32 35.92 0.59
CA LYS A 622 23.20 36.35 -0.50
C LYS A 622 24.12 37.46 0.02
N PHE A 623 25.34 37.12 0.45
CA PHE A 623 26.43 38.10 0.49
C PHE A 623 27.23 38.01 -0.79
#